data_AF-A0A6M2E1V7-F1
#
_entry.id   AF-A0A6M2E1V7-F1
#
_cell.length_a   1.000
_cell.length_b   1.000
_cell.length_c   1.000
_cell.angle_alpha   90.00
_cell.angle_beta   90.00
_cell.angle_gamma   90.00
#
_symmetry.space_group_name_H-M   'P 1'
#
loop_
_entity.id
_entity.type
_entity.pdbx_description
1 polymer ?
#
loop_
_entity_poly.entity_id
_entity_poly.type
_entity_poly.pdbx_seq_one_letter_code
_entity_poly.pdbx_strand_id
1 'polypeptide(L)'
;MRLCGSFVALFTVLLLCQAAKKDKKPKDSRANTKKPLNITKVFEKPCVHWLYQQSEPLSFVANTLGTSVEFSKKCIYIEKINISNTEFYFWRKMDVSGTVVESLMKGKFNLNESG
;
A
#
# COMPACT_ATOMS: atom_id res chain seq x y z
N MET A 1 10.89 54.93 -12.26
CA MET A 1 10.46 53.76 -13.05
C MET A 1 11.04 52.50 -12.43
N ARG A 2 10.19 51.53 -12.01
CA ARG A 2 10.45 50.11 -11.67
C ARG A 2 9.72 49.66 -10.39
N LEU A 3 8.40 49.86 -10.33
CA LEU A 3 7.54 49.18 -9.33
C LEU A 3 6.25 48.60 -9.94
N CYS A 4 5.89 48.94 -11.19
CA CYS A 4 4.67 48.43 -11.82
C CYS A 4 4.80 47.01 -12.40
N GLY A 5 6.00 46.49 -12.66
CA GLY A 5 6.17 45.16 -13.28
C GLY A 5 5.90 43.98 -12.33
N SER A 6 6.14 44.16 -11.03
CA SER A 6 6.02 43.07 -10.05
C SER A 6 4.57 42.77 -9.66
N PHE A 7 3.72 43.82 -9.61
CA PHE A 7 2.30 43.66 -9.28
C PHE A 7 1.49 42.94 -10.36
N VAL A 8 1.86 43.12 -11.64
CA VAL A 8 1.17 42.46 -12.77
C VAL A 8 1.45 40.95 -12.77
N ALA A 9 2.69 40.55 -12.48
CA ALA A 9 3.06 39.13 -12.40
C ALA A 9 2.33 38.41 -11.25
N LEU A 10 2.25 39.04 -10.08
CA LEU A 10 1.53 38.50 -8.92
C LEU A 10 0.03 38.33 -9.18
N PHE A 11 -0.61 39.29 -9.86
CA PHE A 11 -2.03 39.18 -10.23
C PHE A 11 -2.30 38.05 -11.22
N THR A 12 -1.42 37.83 -12.21
CA THR A 12 -1.60 36.73 -13.17
C THR A 12 -1.47 35.34 -12.53
N VAL A 13 -0.57 35.16 -11.57
CA VAL A 13 -0.41 33.89 -10.84
C VAL A 13 -1.63 33.61 -9.94
N LEU A 14 -2.14 34.65 -9.25
CA LEU A 14 -3.33 34.52 -8.40
C LEU A 14 -4.60 34.17 -9.21
N LEU A 15 -4.77 34.75 -10.40
CA LEU A 15 -5.90 34.45 -11.29
C LEU A 15 -5.85 33.01 -11.84
N LEU A 16 -4.65 32.52 -12.20
CA LEU A 16 -4.46 31.13 -12.65
C LEU A 16 -4.69 30.11 -11.51
N CYS A 17 -4.33 30.45 -10.27
CA CYS A 17 -4.60 29.60 -9.11
C CYS A 17 -6.09 29.48 -8.78
N GLN A 18 -6.90 30.51 -9.06
CA GLN A 18 -8.34 30.44 -8.85
C GLN A 18 -9.07 29.69 -9.96
N ALA A 19 -8.62 29.80 -11.22
CA ALA A 19 -9.18 29.04 -12.34
C ALA A 19 -8.90 27.53 -12.28
N ALA A 20 -7.90 27.09 -11.50
CA ALA A 20 -7.60 25.68 -11.26
C ALA A 20 -8.52 25.02 -10.23
N LYS A 21 -9.37 25.79 -9.53
CA LYS A 21 -10.45 25.22 -8.70
C LYS A 21 -11.62 24.84 -9.61
N LYS A 22 -11.40 23.85 -10.48
CA LYS A 22 -12.49 23.11 -11.11
C LYS A 22 -13.40 22.63 -9.99
N ASP A 23 -14.67 23.02 -10.05
CA ASP A 23 -15.73 22.48 -9.25
C ASP A 23 -15.56 20.96 -9.16
N LYS A 24 -15.14 20.49 -7.98
CA LYS A 24 -15.23 19.06 -7.68
C LYS A 24 -16.72 18.79 -7.62
N LYS A 25 -17.29 18.35 -8.75
CA LYS A 25 -18.59 17.68 -8.78
C LYS A 25 -18.60 16.73 -7.58
N PRO A 26 -19.63 16.76 -6.71
CA PRO A 26 -19.72 15.80 -5.62
C PRO A 26 -19.55 14.44 -6.28
N LYS A 27 -18.48 13.76 -5.88
CA LYS A 27 -18.16 12.43 -6.40
C LYS A 27 -19.32 11.59 -5.90
N ASP A 28 -20.28 11.33 -6.76
CA ASP A 28 -21.41 10.46 -6.47
C ASP A 28 -20.81 9.18 -5.92
N SER A 29 -20.89 9.01 -4.61
CA SER A 29 -20.66 7.73 -3.97
C SER A 29 -21.93 6.91 -4.23
N ARG A 30 -22.24 6.57 -5.49
CA ARG A 30 -21.45 5.49 -6.07
C ARG A 30 -21.25 4.30 -5.13
N ALA A 31 -22.18 4.03 -4.20
CA ALA A 31 -22.08 2.96 -3.23
C ALA A 31 -21.95 1.69 -4.04
N ASN A 32 -20.70 1.29 -4.23
CA ASN A 32 -20.35 0.18 -5.07
C ASN A 32 -20.71 -1.01 -4.19
N THR A 33 -21.91 -1.55 -4.36
CA THR A 33 -22.39 -2.75 -3.68
C THR A 33 -21.60 -3.95 -4.22
N LYS A 34 -20.28 -3.89 -4.12
CA LYS A 34 -19.39 -4.99 -4.43
C LYS A 34 -19.60 -6.00 -3.31
N LYS A 35 -19.97 -7.23 -3.69
CA LYS A 35 -19.99 -8.35 -2.77
C LYS A 35 -18.65 -8.39 -2.01
N PRO A 36 -18.68 -8.67 -0.70
CA PRO A 36 -17.45 -8.78 0.08
C PRO A 36 -16.51 -9.80 -0.57
N LEU A 37 -15.21 -9.48 -0.56
CA LEU A 37 -14.19 -10.34 -1.12
C LEU A 37 -14.14 -11.65 -0.32
N ASN A 38 -14.31 -12.79 -0.98
CA ASN A 38 -14.11 -14.08 -0.35
C ASN A 38 -12.60 -14.36 -0.23
N ILE A 39 -12.04 -14.07 0.94
CA ILE A 39 -10.61 -14.17 1.21
C ILE A 39 -10.07 -15.60 1.10
N THR A 40 -10.87 -16.60 1.48
CA THR A 40 -10.50 -18.02 1.33
C THR A 40 -10.29 -18.36 -0.14
N LYS A 41 -11.19 -17.93 -1.03
CA LYS A 41 -11.06 -18.13 -2.48
C LYS A 41 -9.86 -17.42 -3.10
N VAL A 42 -9.44 -16.29 -2.54
CA VAL A 42 -8.23 -15.59 -3.00
C VAL A 42 -7.02 -16.50 -2.80
N PHE A 43 -6.84 -17.00 -1.58
CA PHE A 43 -5.68 -17.81 -1.22
C PHE A 43 -5.78 -19.28 -1.62
N GLU A 44 -6.96 -19.80 -1.94
CA GLU A 44 -7.15 -21.17 -2.42
C GLU A 44 -6.46 -21.42 -3.77
N LYS A 45 -6.24 -20.39 -4.58
CA LYS A 45 -5.52 -20.53 -5.85
C LYS A 45 -4.09 -21.07 -5.65
N PRO A 46 -3.58 -21.93 -6.55
CA PRO A 46 -2.25 -22.53 -6.44
C PRO A 46 -1.10 -21.55 -6.72
N CYS A 47 -1.41 -20.28 -7.02
CA CYS A 47 -0.40 -19.30 -7.40
C CYS A 47 0.26 -18.65 -6.17
N VAL A 48 1.53 -18.28 -6.34
CA VAL A 48 2.22 -17.34 -5.45
C VAL A 48 1.55 -15.98 -5.53
N HIS A 49 1.33 -15.33 -4.38
CA HIS A 49 0.75 -14.00 -4.33
C HIS A 49 1.83 -12.97 -4.03
N TRP A 50 2.10 -12.11 -5.00
CA TRP A 50 3.08 -11.04 -4.89
C TRP A 50 2.48 -9.78 -4.28
N LEU A 51 3.25 -9.14 -3.40
CA LEU A 51 2.89 -7.84 -2.89
C LEU A 51 3.20 -6.77 -3.95
N TYR A 52 2.15 -6.16 -4.49
CA TYR A 52 2.29 -5.08 -5.48
C TYR A 52 2.55 -3.72 -4.82
N GLN A 53 1.78 -3.37 -3.79
CA GLN A 53 1.87 -2.09 -3.09
C GLN A 53 1.47 -2.26 -1.61
N GLN A 54 2.09 -1.48 -0.74
CA GLN A 54 1.75 -1.36 0.67
C GLN A 54 1.88 0.10 1.13
N SER A 55 1.21 0.45 2.23
CA SER A 55 1.36 1.76 2.89
C SER A 55 2.63 1.83 3.74
N GLU A 56 3.09 0.68 4.27
CA GLU A 56 4.27 0.63 5.10
C GLU A 56 5.56 0.85 4.28
N PRO A 57 6.58 1.48 4.87
CA PRO A 57 7.89 1.58 4.23
C PRO A 57 8.47 0.21 3.87
N LEU A 58 9.07 0.14 2.69
CA LEU A 58 9.85 -1.01 2.26
C LEU A 58 11.26 -1.00 2.87
N SER A 59 11.71 0.09 3.50
CA SER A 59 12.94 0.10 4.28
C SER A 59 12.67 0.22 5.78
N PHE A 60 13.63 -0.24 6.58
CA PHE A 60 13.65 -0.04 8.02
C PHE A 60 15.09 0.11 8.50
N VAL A 61 15.27 0.83 9.59
CA VAL A 61 16.58 1.05 10.21
C VAL A 61 16.69 0.20 11.46
N ALA A 62 17.75 -0.59 11.57
CA ALA A 62 18.09 -1.30 12.80
C ALA A 62 19.30 -0.63 13.45
N ASN A 63 19.16 -0.27 14.73
CA ASN A 63 20.26 0.22 15.54
C ASN A 63 20.86 -0.97 16.29
N THR A 64 22.07 -1.36 15.93
CA THR A 64 22.80 -2.43 16.60
C THR A 64 24.16 -1.92 17.04
N LEU A 65 24.45 -2.02 18.34
CA LEU A 65 25.76 -1.67 18.93
C LEU A 65 26.29 -0.28 18.52
N GLY A 66 25.41 0.74 18.50
CA GLY A 66 25.79 2.11 18.15
C GLY A 66 25.90 2.41 16.65
N THR A 67 25.69 1.41 15.78
CA THR A 67 25.63 1.60 14.33
C THR A 67 24.19 1.49 13.84
N SER A 68 23.81 2.45 13.00
CA SER A 68 22.51 2.47 12.32
C SER A 68 22.68 1.87 10.92
N VAL A 69 21.96 0.78 10.64
CA VAL A 69 21.98 0.11 9.33
C VAL A 69 20.58 0.13 8.75
N GLU A 70 20.45 0.62 7.52
CA GLU A 70 19.20 0.58 6.76
C GLU A 70 19.09 -0.72 5.96
N PHE A 71 17.94 -1.37 6.09
CA PHE A 71 17.58 -2.57 5.34
C PHE A 71 16.45 -2.25 4.36
N SER A 72 16.56 -2.74 3.12
CA SER A 72 15.51 -2.61 2.11
C SER A 72 14.86 -3.96 1.84
N LYS A 73 13.53 -4.01 1.88
CA LYS A 73 12.71 -5.18 1.57
C LYS A 73 12.25 -5.09 0.11
N LYS A 74 12.45 -6.15 -0.67
CA LYS A 74 12.01 -6.26 -2.07
C LYS A 74 11.40 -7.63 -2.33
N CYS A 75 10.73 -7.76 -3.48
CA CYS A 75 10.25 -9.05 -3.98
C CYS A 75 9.44 -9.84 -2.92
N ILE A 76 8.52 -9.16 -2.23
CA ILE A 76 7.74 -9.76 -1.15
C ILE A 76 6.61 -10.59 -1.76
N TYR A 77 6.51 -11.85 -1.37
CA TYR A 77 5.40 -12.72 -1.77
C TYR A 77 5.03 -13.71 -0.67
N ILE A 78 3.85 -14.29 -0.83
CA ILE A 78 3.39 -15.40 -0.01
C ILE A 78 3.17 -16.65 -0.85
N GLU A 79 3.56 -17.78 -0.28
CA GLU A 79 3.40 -19.10 -0.85
C GLU A 79 2.56 -19.94 0.10
N LYS A 80 1.37 -20.34 -0.35
CA LYS A 80 0.44 -21.14 0.45
C LYS A 80 1.05 -22.51 0.76
N ILE A 81 0.89 -22.94 2.00
CA ILE A 81 1.08 -24.34 2.41
C ILE A 81 -0.29 -25.01 2.51
N ASN A 82 -1.19 -24.47 3.33
CA ASN A 82 -2.54 -25.01 3.54
C ASN A 82 -3.52 -23.90 3.91
N ILE A 83 -4.80 -24.09 3.58
CA ILE A 83 -5.89 -23.18 3.93
C ILE A 83 -7.13 -23.96 4.33
N SER A 84 -7.81 -23.50 5.37
CA SER A 84 -9.12 -23.96 5.79
C SER A 84 -10.08 -22.77 5.92
N ASN A 85 -11.29 -23.02 6.39
CA ASN A 85 -12.26 -21.95 6.66
C ASN A 85 -11.83 -21.03 7.81
N THR A 86 -10.94 -21.49 8.69
CA THR A 86 -10.55 -20.77 9.91
C THR A 86 -9.08 -20.38 9.94
N GLU A 87 -8.22 -21.04 9.17
CA GLU A 87 -6.78 -20.89 9.27
C GLU A 87 -6.12 -20.87 7.90
N PHE A 88 -5.00 -20.14 7.82
CA PHE A 88 -4.18 -20.05 6.62
C PHE A 88 -2.70 -20.15 6.99
N TYR A 89 -2.03 -21.19 6.49
CA TYR A 89 -0.61 -21.44 6.69
C TYR A 89 0.15 -21.14 5.41
N PHE A 90 1.19 -20.32 5.50
CA PHE A 90 1.95 -19.87 4.34
C PHE A 90 3.37 -19.49 4.70
N TRP A 91 4.25 -19.58 3.70
CA TRP A 91 5.56 -18.94 3.74
C TRP A 91 5.42 -17.49 3.29
N ARG A 92 5.97 -16.55 4.06
CA ARG A 92 6.24 -15.19 3.61
C ARG A 92 7.70 -15.08 3.24
N LYS A 93 8.00 -14.78 1.98
CA LYS A 93 9.36 -14.70 1.44
C LYS A 93 9.63 -13.29 0.93
N MET A 94 10.84 -12.82 1.12
CA MET A 94 11.29 -11.50 0.68
C MET A 94 12.80 -11.44 0.54
N ASP A 95 13.28 -10.54 -0.31
CA ASP A 95 14.68 -10.11 -0.32
C ASP A 95 14.86 -8.98 0.70
N VAL A 96 15.83 -9.12 1.60
CA VAL A 96 16.25 -8.09 2.55
C VAL A 96 17.70 -7.73 2.25
N SER A 97 17.90 -6.63 1.55
CA SER A 97 19.21 -6.12 1.14
C SER A 97 20.11 -7.17 0.46
N GLY A 98 19.55 -7.98 -0.43
CA GLY A 98 20.26 -9.02 -1.19
C GLY A 98 20.24 -10.41 -0.55
N THR A 99 19.67 -10.54 0.66
CA THR A 99 19.52 -11.83 1.35
C THR A 99 18.06 -12.27 1.32
N VAL A 100 17.80 -13.49 0.83
CA VAL A 100 16.46 -14.07 0.90
C VAL A 100 16.14 -14.45 2.34
N VAL A 101 15.03 -13.94 2.85
CA VAL A 101 14.49 -14.25 4.16
C VAL A 101 13.11 -14.88 3.98
N GLU A 102 12.88 -15.97 4.68
CA GLU A 102 11.60 -16.65 4.73
C GLU A 102 11.07 -16.74 6.16
N SER A 103 9.75 -16.67 6.29
CA SER A 103 9.07 -16.76 7.59
C SER A 103 7.82 -17.61 7.45
N LEU A 104 7.71 -18.64 8.29
CA LEU A 104 6.51 -19.44 8.39
C LEU A 104 5.45 -18.66 9.17
N MET A 105 4.28 -18.45 8.58
CA MET A 105 3.21 -17.67 9.17
C MET A 105 1.90 -18.46 9.24
N LYS A 106 1.11 -18.16 10.28
CA LYS A 106 -0.26 -18.66 10.47
C LYS A 106 -1.21 -17.47 10.62
N GLY A 107 -2.13 -17.33 9.67
CA GLY A 107 -3.27 -16.44 9.76
C GLY A 107 -4.52 -17.15 10.29
N LYS A 108 -5.45 -16.39 10.87
CA LYS A 108 -6.78 -16.86 11.29
C LYS A 108 -7.85 -16.01 10.62
N PHE A 109 -8.91 -16.65 10.13
CA PHE A 109 -10.08 -15.97 9.58
C PHE A 109 -11.14 -15.77 10.66
N ASN A 110 -11.58 -14.54 10.85
CA ASN A 110 -12.74 -14.23 11.67
C ASN A 110 -13.99 -14.26 10.78
N LEU A 111 -14.72 -15.37 10.82
CA LEU A 111 -15.92 -15.58 10.01
C LEU A 111 -17.15 -14.81 10.53
N ASN A 112 -17.03 -14.10 11.66
CA ASN A 112 -18.14 -13.39 12.30
C ASN A 112 -18.43 -12.00 11.70
N GLU A 113 -17.72 -11.59 10.63
CA GLU A 113 -17.93 -10.30 9.94
C GLU A 113 -18.38 -10.45 8.48
N SER A 114 -19.10 -11.53 8.15
CA SER A 114 -19.91 -11.55 6.93
C SER A 114 -21.20 -10.73 7.16
N GLY A 115 -21.12 -9.43 6.87
CA GLY A 115 -22.28 -8.59 6.57
C GLY A 115 -22.88 -8.90 5.20
#